data_AF-A0A7V9BZD4-F1
#
_entry.id   AF-A0A7V9BZD4-F1
#
_cell.length_a   1.000
_cell.length_b   1.000
_cell.length_c   1.000
_cell.angle_alpha   90.00
_cell.angle_beta   90.00
_cell.angle_gamma   90.00
#
_symmetry.space_group_name_H-M   'P 1'
#
loop_
_entity.id
_entity.type
_entity.pdbx_description
1 polymer ?
#
loop_
_entity_poly.entity_id
_entity_poly.type
_entity_poly.pdbx_seq_one_letter_code
_entity_poly.pdbx_strand_id
1 'polypeptide(L)'
;MAGAGRVASAVWRIAPELVLAVDEHLGAPVDSYVNGSQTWLTEDGPGGVTLEWRLHPVAAYRAPAGLSHYELWEQVVAQLSAGRDPGALGLGEEEPRPLASLWDGLEAFAPYDDVEPATLATAAGDTLERPPDASGLVDHDRVGDAWENSKGDVSLVALLLDELRT
;
A
#
# COMPACT_ATOMS: atom_id res chain seq x y z
N MET A 1 -18.81 -9.82 21.15
CA MET A 1 -17.48 -10.20 20.62
C MET A 1 -17.74 -10.65 19.19
N ALA A 2 -17.75 -9.72 18.23
CA ALA A 2 -17.75 -10.11 16.83
C ALA A 2 -16.43 -10.84 16.57
N GLY A 3 -16.47 -12.03 15.97
CA GLY A 3 -15.23 -12.70 15.58
C GLY A 3 -14.49 -11.82 14.58
N ALA A 4 -13.16 -11.77 14.70
CA ALA A 4 -12.29 -11.12 13.73
C ALA A 4 -12.66 -11.64 12.32
N GLY A 5 -13.28 -10.77 11.52
CA GLY A 5 -13.72 -11.10 10.17
C GLY A 5 -12.51 -11.07 9.27
N ARG A 6 -12.32 -12.12 8.47
CA ARG A 6 -11.32 -12.05 7.40
C ARG A 6 -11.86 -11.21 6.26
N VAL A 7 -11.07 -10.25 5.81
CA VAL A 7 -11.45 -9.31 4.75
C VAL A 7 -10.78 -9.71 3.45
N ALA A 8 -11.48 -9.55 2.33
CA ALA A 8 -10.89 -9.75 1.02
C ALA A 8 -9.83 -8.68 0.73
N SER A 9 -8.62 -9.12 0.39
CA SER A 9 -7.49 -8.26 0.07
C SER A 9 -6.86 -8.65 -1.26
N ALA A 10 -6.35 -7.66 -1.97
CA ALA A 10 -5.44 -7.79 -3.11
C ALA A 10 -4.16 -7.03 -2.79
N VAL A 11 -2.99 -7.63 -3.05
CA VAL A 11 -1.69 -7.09 -2.63
C VAL A 11 -0.74 -7.03 -3.82
N TRP A 12 -0.02 -5.92 -3.93
CA TRP A 12 1.08 -5.71 -4.88
C TRP A 12 2.37 -5.40 -4.11
N ARG A 13 3.50 -5.92 -4.57
CA ARG A 13 4.83 -5.47 -4.15
C ARG A 13 5.15 -4.13 -4.78
N ILE A 14 5.92 -3.32 -4.06
CA ILE A 14 6.33 -2.02 -4.56
C ILE A 14 7.11 -2.17 -5.88
N ALA A 15 6.79 -1.32 -6.84
CA ALA A 15 7.52 -1.15 -8.07
C ALA A 15 7.30 0.28 -8.60
N PRO A 16 8.23 0.86 -9.37
CA PRO A 16 8.05 2.19 -9.93
C PRO A 16 6.77 2.33 -10.74
N GLU A 17 6.45 1.32 -11.57
CA GLU A 17 5.24 1.30 -12.38
C GLU A 17 3.95 1.15 -11.55
N LEU A 18 4.03 0.56 -10.35
CA LEU A 18 2.88 0.52 -9.43
C LEU A 18 2.62 1.92 -8.86
N VAL A 19 3.68 2.64 -8.46
CA VAL A 19 3.54 4.01 -7.93
C VAL A 19 2.94 4.93 -8.98
N LEU A 20 3.40 4.84 -10.22
CA LEU A 20 2.87 5.64 -11.33
C LEU A 20 1.42 5.27 -11.67
N ALA A 21 1.05 3.99 -11.66
CA ALA A 21 -0.33 3.58 -11.86
C ALA A 21 -1.26 4.08 -10.74
N VAL A 22 -0.81 4.05 -9.48
CA VAL A 22 -1.57 4.62 -8.36
C VAL A 22 -1.76 6.12 -8.54
N ASP A 23 -0.72 6.86 -8.93
CA ASP A 23 -0.85 8.30 -9.18
C ASP A 23 -1.80 8.62 -10.34
N GLU A 24 -1.69 7.86 -11.44
CA GLU A 24 -2.53 8.04 -12.62
C GLU A 24 -4.02 7.76 -12.35
N HIS A 25 -4.32 6.69 -11.61
CA HIS A 25 -5.69 6.20 -11.44
C HIS A 25 -6.35 6.64 -10.13
N LEU A 26 -5.58 6.78 -9.04
CA LEU A 26 -6.08 7.16 -7.72
C LEU A 26 -5.73 8.60 -7.33
N GLY A 27 -4.72 9.21 -7.97
CA GLY A 27 -4.25 10.55 -7.65
C GLY A 27 -3.49 10.64 -6.32
N ALA A 28 -3.55 11.80 -5.69
CA ALA A 28 -2.93 12.03 -4.39
C ALA A 28 -3.66 11.27 -3.26
N PRO A 29 -2.92 10.76 -2.24
CA PRO A 29 -3.52 10.10 -1.11
C PRO A 29 -4.47 11.03 -0.35
N VAL A 30 -5.57 10.47 0.17
CA VAL A 30 -6.50 11.20 1.05
C VAL A 30 -5.92 11.41 2.45
N ASP A 31 -4.98 10.56 2.86
CA ASP A 31 -4.22 10.72 4.10
C ASP A 31 -2.82 10.11 3.98
N SER A 32 -1.87 10.71 4.70
CA SER A 32 -0.47 10.33 4.76
C SER A 32 -0.06 10.27 6.21
N TYR A 33 0.60 9.19 6.62
CA TYR A 33 0.93 8.97 8.03
C TYR A 33 2.42 9.17 8.31
N VAL A 34 2.72 9.60 9.53
CA VAL A 34 4.10 9.76 10.03
C VAL A 34 4.93 8.48 9.98
N ASN A 35 4.29 7.31 9.98
CA ASN A 35 4.93 6.00 9.86
C ASN A 35 5.23 5.62 8.39
N GLY A 36 4.93 6.49 7.43
CA GLY A 36 5.18 6.28 6.00
C GLY A 36 4.00 5.71 5.22
N SER A 37 2.93 5.27 5.87
CA SER A 37 1.73 4.77 5.18
C SER A 37 1.02 5.87 4.37
N GLN A 38 0.44 5.50 3.24
CA GLN A 38 -0.41 6.38 2.40
C GLN A 38 -1.75 5.70 2.15
N THR A 39 -2.85 6.46 2.13
CA THR A 39 -4.21 5.89 2.01
C THR A 39 -5.02 6.59 0.92
N TRP A 40 -5.82 5.81 0.19
CA TRP A 40 -6.84 6.26 -0.75
C TRP A 40 -8.15 5.54 -0.46
N LEU A 41 -9.26 6.16 -0.86
CA LEU A 41 -10.60 5.57 -0.81
C LEU A 41 -11.24 5.73 -2.18
N THR A 42 -11.82 4.66 -2.71
CA THR A 42 -12.64 4.72 -3.93
C THR A 42 -14.02 4.13 -3.67
N GLU A 43 -15.04 4.66 -4.34
CA GLU A 43 -16.46 4.26 -4.17
C GLU A 43 -16.99 3.46 -5.38
N ASP A 44 -16.10 3.01 -6.25
CA ASP A 44 -16.37 2.33 -7.51
C ASP A 44 -15.98 0.84 -7.49
N GLY A 45 -15.83 0.27 -6.30
CA GLY A 45 -15.55 -1.15 -6.12
C GLY A 45 -16.67 -2.07 -6.62
N PRO A 46 -16.45 -3.40 -6.61
CA PRO A 46 -17.46 -4.37 -7.05
C PRO A 46 -18.82 -4.18 -6.39
N GLY A 47 -19.87 -3.96 -7.18
CA GLY A 47 -21.21 -3.72 -6.64
C GLY A 47 -21.39 -2.36 -5.96
N GLY A 48 -20.48 -1.41 -6.18
CA GLY A 48 -20.51 -0.07 -5.59
C GLY A 48 -19.99 0.01 -4.16
N VAL A 49 -19.22 -1.00 -3.72
CA VAL A 49 -18.58 -1.00 -2.39
C VAL A 49 -17.40 -0.04 -2.34
N THR A 50 -17.11 0.47 -1.15
CA THR A 50 -15.91 1.26 -0.92
C THR A 50 -14.68 0.35 -0.86
N LEU A 51 -13.65 0.69 -1.63
CA LEU A 51 -12.32 0.09 -1.49
C LEU A 51 -11.41 1.05 -0.74
N GLU A 52 -10.70 0.53 0.25
CA GLU A 52 -9.56 1.20 0.85
C GLU A 52 -8.27 0.68 0.22
N TRP A 53 -7.41 1.62 -0.15
CA TRP A 53 -6.10 1.35 -0.69
C TRP A 53 -5.06 1.84 0.30
N ARG A 54 -4.16 0.97 0.75
CA ARG A 54 -3.13 1.30 1.71
C ARG A 54 -1.75 0.94 1.19
N LEU A 55 -0.92 1.95 1.01
CA LEU A 55 0.49 1.76 0.71
C LEU A 55 1.24 1.60 2.02
N HIS A 56 1.86 0.43 2.19
CA HIS A 56 2.50 0.03 3.42
C HIS A 56 4.00 0.36 3.39
N PRO A 57 4.52 0.99 4.45
CA PRO A 57 5.94 1.33 4.57
C PRO A 57 6.78 0.06 4.76
N VAL A 58 8.09 0.20 4.56
CA VAL A 58 9.04 -0.87 4.93
C VAL A 58 9.05 -1.12 6.44
N ALA A 59 9.50 -2.31 6.84
CA ALA A 59 9.86 -2.59 8.23
C ALA A 59 10.88 -1.56 8.78
N ALA A 60 10.71 -1.15 10.03
CA ALA A 60 11.53 -0.14 10.70
C ALA A 60 11.65 1.18 9.91
N TYR A 61 10.55 1.61 9.27
CA TYR A 61 10.50 2.80 8.44
C TYR A 61 11.12 4.04 9.09
N ARG A 62 11.89 4.78 8.29
CA ARG A 62 12.42 6.09 8.65
C ARG A 62 11.98 7.15 7.65
N ALA A 63 11.27 8.15 8.16
CA ALA A 63 10.93 9.35 7.40
C ALA A 63 12.21 10.01 6.85
N PRO A 64 12.21 10.46 5.59
CA PRO A 64 13.32 11.24 5.06
C PRO A 64 13.50 12.54 5.84
N ALA A 65 14.74 12.89 6.15
CA ALA A 65 15.06 14.07 6.95
C ALA A 65 14.56 15.35 6.27
N GLY A 66 13.90 16.24 7.02
CA GLY A 66 13.43 17.52 6.47
C GLY A 66 12.26 17.41 5.48
N LEU A 67 11.67 16.22 5.27
CA LEU A 67 10.52 16.02 4.40
C LEU A 67 9.26 15.71 5.20
N SER A 68 8.17 16.44 4.95
CA SER A 68 6.87 16.12 5.54
C SER A 68 6.32 14.80 4.98
N HIS A 69 5.59 14.04 5.79
CA HIS A 69 4.90 12.83 5.32
C HIS A 69 3.82 13.15 4.27
N TYR A 70 3.26 14.37 4.29
CA TYR A 70 2.33 14.85 3.26
C TYR A 70 3.01 15.23 1.93
N GLU A 71 4.32 15.48 1.92
CA GLU A 71 5.08 15.84 0.71
C GLU A 71 5.77 14.63 0.07
N LEU A 72 5.89 13.53 0.81
CA LEU A 72 6.64 12.34 0.39
C LEU A 72 6.10 11.75 -0.92
N TRP A 73 4.78 11.59 -1.03
CA TRP A 73 4.15 11.02 -2.22
C TRP A 73 4.48 11.84 -3.48
N GLU A 74 4.21 13.14 -3.42
CA GLU A 74 4.42 14.06 -4.55
C GLU A 74 5.88 14.09 -5.01
N GLN A 75 6.83 14.10 -4.06
CA GLN A 75 8.26 14.09 -4.42
C GLN A 75 8.71 12.80 -5.08
N VAL A 76 8.16 11.64 -4.67
CA VAL A 76 8.47 10.36 -5.30
C VAL A 76 7.88 10.30 -6.69
N VAL A 77 6.58 10.61 -6.84
CA VAL A 77 5.89 10.62 -8.14
C VAL A 77 6.59 11.56 -9.12
N ALA A 78 6.88 12.79 -8.71
CA ALA A 78 7.51 13.77 -9.60
C ALA A 78 8.86 13.28 -10.15
N GLN A 79 9.64 12.57 -9.34
CA GLN A 79 10.91 12.01 -9.78
C GLN A 79 10.74 10.81 -10.70
N LEU A 80 9.85 9.87 -10.35
CA LEU A 80 9.59 8.70 -11.18
C LEU A 80 9.00 9.08 -12.54
N SER A 81 8.05 10.02 -12.57
CA SER A 81 7.46 10.55 -13.82
C SER A 81 8.48 11.31 -14.67
N ALA A 82 9.51 11.89 -14.06
CA ALA A 82 10.64 12.50 -14.76
C ALA A 82 11.69 11.49 -15.24
N GLY A 83 11.46 10.18 -15.04
CA GLY A 83 12.38 9.10 -15.44
C GLY A 83 13.64 9.02 -14.57
N ARG A 84 13.59 9.50 -13.32
CA ARG A 84 14.70 9.34 -12.37
C ARG A 84 14.88 7.87 -12.00
N ASP A 85 16.11 7.51 -11.63
CA ASP A 85 16.44 6.17 -11.17
C ASP A 85 15.71 5.85 -9.85
N PRO A 86 14.83 4.83 -9.82
CA PRO A 86 14.14 4.44 -8.60
C PRO A 86 15.08 3.90 -7.51
N GLY A 87 16.34 3.57 -7.84
CA GLY A 87 17.38 3.21 -6.87
C GLY A 87 18.00 4.39 -6.12
N ALA A 88 17.75 5.63 -6.55
CA ALA A 88 18.41 6.83 -6.04
C ALA A 88 17.51 8.08 -6.09
N LEU A 89 16.37 8.03 -5.39
CA LEU A 89 15.44 9.15 -5.25
C LEU A 89 15.99 10.19 -4.26
N GLY A 90 16.11 11.44 -4.68
CA GLY A 90 16.51 12.55 -3.81
C GLY A 90 15.31 13.02 -2.98
N LEU A 91 15.32 12.79 -1.67
CA LEU A 91 14.19 13.06 -0.78
C LEU A 91 14.67 13.85 0.44
N GLY A 92 14.05 15.00 0.70
CA GLY A 92 14.41 15.85 1.83
C GLY A 92 15.88 16.30 1.83
N GLU A 93 16.48 16.35 3.01
CA GLU A 93 17.84 16.83 3.29
C GLU A 93 18.83 15.66 3.56
N GLU A 94 18.74 14.58 2.79
CA GLU A 94 19.59 13.40 2.98
C GLU A 94 20.10 12.80 1.66
N GLU A 95 20.97 11.78 1.77
CA GLU A 95 21.48 11.02 0.62
C GLU A 95 20.32 10.33 -0.13
N PRO A 96 20.42 10.18 -1.46
CA PRO A 96 19.39 9.51 -2.26
C PRO A 96 19.09 8.10 -1.76
N ARG A 97 17.81 7.73 -1.79
CA ARG A 97 17.33 6.42 -1.30
C ARG A 97 16.60 5.63 -2.39
N PRO A 98 16.66 4.30 -2.35
CA PRO A 98 15.86 3.49 -3.25
C PRO A 98 14.36 3.56 -2.87
N LEU A 99 13.47 3.47 -3.86
CA LEU A 99 12.02 3.35 -3.65
C LEU A 99 11.70 2.22 -2.65
N ALA A 100 12.40 1.09 -2.77
CA ALA A 100 12.23 -0.07 -1.92
C ALA A 100 12.67 0.13 -0.46
N SER A 101 13.22 1.30 -0.07
CA SER A 101 13.40 1.67 1.34
C SER A 101 12.28 2.53 1.91
N LEU A 102 11.26 2.87 1.11
CA LEU A 102 10.13 3.70 1.53
C LEU A 102 8.92 2.82 1.84
N TRP A 103 8.55 1.99 0.87
CA TRP A 103 7.35 1.17 0.90
C TRP A 103 7.66 -0.25 0.48
N ASP A 104 6.96 -1.21 1.08
CA ASP A 104 7.05 -2.62 0.69
C ASP A 104 6.01 -2.98 -0.38
N GLY A 105 4.85 -2.31 -0.40
CA GLY A 105 3.75 -2.67 -1.29
C GLY A 105 2.43 -2.01 -0.98
N LEU A 106 1.47 -2.21 -1.88
CA LEU A 106 0.11 -1.70 -1.83
C LEU A 106 -0.86 -2.83 -1.49
N GLU A 107 -1.87 -2.53 -0.70
CA GLU A 107 -3.02 -3.39 -0.46
C GLU A 107 -4.31 -2.66 -0.88
N ALA A 108 -5.24 -3.37 -1.51
CA ALA A 108 -6.61 -2.94 -1.70
C ALA A 108 -7.56 -3.91 -0.99
N PHE A 109 -8.52 -3.41 -0.23
CA PHE A 109 -9.46 -4.23 0.52
C PHE A 109 -10.81 -3.53 0.72
N ALA A 110 -11.87 -4.30 1.02
CA ALA A 110 -13.21 -3.77 1.28
C ALA A 110 -13.48 -3.74 2.81
N PRO A 111 -13.25 -2.62 3.52
CA PRO A 111 -13.26 -2.59 4.98
C PRO A 111 -14.64 -2.84 5.62
N TYR A 112 -15.73 -2.61 4.88
CA TYR A 112 -17.09 -2.61 5.42
C TYR A 112 -18.01 -3.65 4.79
N ASP A 113 -17.58 -4.30 3.72
CA ASP A 113 -18.43 -5.14 2.87
C ASP A 113 -17.77 -6.50 2.61
N ASP A 114 -18.59 -7.56 2.59
CA ASP A 114 -18.14 -8.90 2.18
C ASP A 114 -18.05 -8.97 0.65
N VAL A 115 -16.82 -9.05 0.14
CA VAL A 115 -16.53 -9.19 -1.29
C VAL A 115 -15.77 -10.49 -1.52
N GLU A 116 -16.11 -11.23 -2.57
CA GLU A 116 -15.33 -12.39 -2.98
C GLU A 116 -13.91 -11.96 -3.40
N PRO A 117 -12.84 -12.60 -2.89
CA PRO A 117 -11.47 -12.17 -3.17
C PRO A 117 -11.11 -12.10 -4.65
N ALA A 118 -11.63 -13.03 -5.45
CA ALA A 118 -11.41 -13.02 -6.91
C ALA A 118 -12.05 -11.79 -7.57
N THR A 119 -13.26 -11.42 -7.14
CA THR A 119 -13.98 -10.25 -7.64
C THR A 119 -13.27 -8.96 -7.25
N LEU A 120 -12.81 -8.86 -6.00
CA LEU A 120 -12.02 -7.72 -5.53
C LEU A 120 -10.71 -7.60 -6.31
N ALA A 121 -9.99 -8.71 -6.48
CA ALA A 121 -8.71 -8.73 -7.20
C ALA A 121 -8.84 -8.32 -8.67
N THR A 122 -9.90 -8.76 -9.35
CA THR A 122 -10.19 -8.32 -10.73
C THR A 122 -10.47 -6.83 -10.78
N ALA A 123 -11.42 -6.33 -9.96
CA ALA A 123 -11.77 -4.92 -10.01
C ALA A 123 -10.59 -4.00 -9.65
N ALA A 124 -9.86 -4.31 -8.57
CA ALA A 124 -8.72 -3.53 -8.16
C ALA A 124 -7.55 -3.62 -9.17
N GLY A 125 -7.37 -4.80 -9.78
CA GLY A 125 -6.40 -4.98 -10.86
C GLY A 125 -6.76 -4.21 -12.13
N ASP A 126 -8.04 -4.15 -12.47
CA ASP A 126 -8.55 -3.36 -13.60
C ASP A 126 -8.39 -1.84 -13.34
N THR A 127 -8.66 -1.38 -12.11
CA THR A 127 -8.46 0.04 -11.72
C THR A 127 -7.02 0.50 -11.91
N LEU A 128 -6.04 -0.34 -11.55
CA LEU A 128 -4.61 0.00 -11.69
C LEU A 128 -4.01 -0.46 -13.03
N GLU A 129 -4.81 -1.05 -13.90
CA GLU A 129 -4.37 -1.75 -15.12
C GLU A 129 -3.22 -2.75 -14.88
N ARG A 130 -3.17 -3.34 -13.67
CA ARG A 130 -2.09 -4.22 -13.20
C ARG A 130 -2.62 -5.31 -12.25
N PRO A 131 -2.41 -6.60 -12.53
CA PRO A 131 -2.88 -7.66 -11.64
C PRO A 131 -2.14 -7.62 -10.28
N PRO A 132 -2.82 -7.98 -9.17
CA PRO A 132 -2.16 -8.16 -7.88
C PRO A 132 -1.19 -9.34 -7.88
N ASP A 133 -0.17 -9.27 -7.02
CA ASP A 133 0.76 -10.37 -6.76
C ASP A 133 0.10 -11.52 -6.00
N ALA A 134 -0.89 -11.21 -5.16
CA ALA A 134 -1.68 -12.17 -4.42
C ALA A 134 -3.05 -11.58 -4.04
N SER A 135 -4.06 -12.43 -3.89
CA SER A 135 -5.36 -12.06 -3.35
C SER A 135 -6.00 -13.20 -2.59
N GLY A 136 -6.89 -12.87 -1.65
CA GLY A 136 -7.51 -13.84 -0.75
C GLY A 136 -8.15 -13.18 0.46
N LEU A 137 -8.38 -13.98 1.51
CA LEU A 137 -8.96 -13.53 2.77
C LEU A 137 -7.86 -13.35 3.82
N VAL A 138 -7.77 -12.16 4.42
CA VAL A 138 -6.76 -11.78 5.41
C VAL A 138 -7.41 -11.49 6.76
N ASP A 139 -6.77 -11.94 7.84
CA ASP A 139 -7.08 -11.54 9.21
C ASP A 139 -6.28 -10.27 9.58
N HIS A 140 -6.86 -9.10 9.33
CA HIS A 140 -6.20 -7.81 9.60
C HIS A 140 -5.91 -7.56 11.08
N ASP A 141 -6.72 -8.11 11.99
CA ASP A 141 -6.48 -8.00 13.43
C ASP A 141 -5.18 -8.74 13.79
N ARG A 142 -5.02 -9.98 13.31
CA ARG A 142 -3.80 -10.77 13.55
C ARG A 142 -2.57 -10.14 12.92
N VAL A 143 -2.69 -9.60 11.70
CA VAL A 143 -1.59 -8.90 11.02
C VAL A 143 -1.21 -7.62 11.76
N GLY A 144 -2.21 -6.83 12.18
CA GLY A 144 -2.04 -5.62 12.98
C GLY A 144 -1.36 -5.92 14.31
N ASP A 145 -1.86 -6.91 15.06
CA ASP A 145 -1.28 -7.35 16.33
C ASP A 145 0.20 -7.77 16.16
N ALA A 146 0.52 -8.51 15.09
CA ALA A 146 1.90 -8.92 14.84
C ALA A 146 2.82 -7.71 14.58
N TRP A 147 2.36 -6.74 13.80
CA TRP A 147 3.09 -5.51 13.53
C TRP A 147 3.26 -4.66 14.79
N GLU A 148 2.21 -4.45 15.57
CA GLU A 148 2.25 -3.70 16.83
C GLU A 148 3.17 -4.34 17.86
N ASN A 149 3.08 -5.66 18.04
CA ASN A 149 3.95 -6.41 18.95
C ASN A 149 5.43 -6.35 18.53
N SER A 150 5.71 -6.24 17.24
CA SER A 150 7.06 -6.02 16.72
C SER A 150 7.52 -4.56 16.79
N LYS A 151 6.63 -3.63 17.17
CA LYS A 151 6.87 -2.17 17.13
C LYS A 151 7.25 -1.65 15.74
N GLY A 152 6.69 -2.27 14.71
CA GLY A 152 6.94 -1.91 13.32
C GLY A 152 8.21 -2.50 12.70
N ASP A 153 8.90 -3.43 13.38
CA ASP A 153 10.11 -4.09 12.87
C ASP A 153 9.83 -5.22 11.86
N VAL A 154 8.55 -5.48 11.55
CA VAL A 154 8.15 -6.44 10.51
C VAL A 154 7.36 -5.74 9.40
N SER A 155 7.45 -6.31 8.19
CA SER A 155 6.75 -5.83 7.01
C SER A 155 5.29 -6.28 7.03
N LEU A 156 4.34 -5.33 6.98
CA LEU A 156 2.92 -5.65 6.81
C LEU A 156 2.68 -6.43 5.52
N VAL A 157 3.30 -6.01 4.42
CA VAL A 157 3.17 -6.67 3.11
C VAL A 157 3.70 -8.10 3.15
N ALA A 158 4.81 -8.35 3.85
CA ALA A 158 5.29 -9.72 4.02
C ALA A 158 4.30 -10.59 4.82
N LEU A 159 3.71 -10.05 5.90
CA LEU A 159 2.69 -10.76 6.68
C LEU A 159 1.42 -11.05 5.87
N LEU A 160 0.94 -10.06 5.11
CA LEU A 160 -0.21 -10.21 4.22
C LEU A 160 0.05 -11.31 3.17
N LEU A 161 1.20 -11.24 2.51
CA LEU A 161 1.57 -12.21 1.47
C LEU A 161 1.80 -13.62 2.02
N ASP A 162 2.27 -13.76 3.26
CA ASP A 162 2.39 -15.06 3.92
C ASP A 162 1.01 -15.68 4.15
N GLU A 163 0.05 -14.90 4.65
CA GLU A 163 -1.33 -15.35 4.85
C GLU A 163 -2.04 -15.71 3.55
N LEU A 164 -1.82 -14.94 2.48
CA LEU A 164 -2.41 -15.17 1.16
C LEU A 164 -1.84 -16.39 0.41
N ARG A 165 -0.75 -16.99 0.90
CA ARG A 165 -0.15 -18.21 0.32
C ARG A 165 -0.68 -19.51 0.96
N THR A 166 -1.44 -19.39 2.04
CA THR A 166 -2.00 -20.51 2.81
C THR A 166 -3.35 -20.95 2.29
#